data_AF-A0A0L0FK95-F1
#
_entry.id   AF-A0A0L0FK95-F1
#
_cell.length_a   1.000
_cell.length_b   1.000
_cell.length_c   1.000
_cell.angle_alpha   90.00
_cell.angle_beta   90.00
_cell.angle_gamma   90.00
#
_symmetry.space_group_name_H-M   'P 1'
#
loop_
_entity.id
_entity.type
_entity.pdbx_description
1 polymer ?
#
loop_
_entity_poly.entity_id
_entity_poly.type
_entity_poly.pdbx_seq_one_letter_code
_entity_poly.pdbx_strand_id
1 'polypeptide(L)'
;MRVASSWIPYPNVNRLATPVGCEVDNTDHPLNKGHNDSNPYRLFDLPNSLQPHVQIFSLPQEWLWCETWCSLETKATAKTIDLCNNPETKEPKLIAAKRIVPEWVALDIEVQALHDEVHAAPPAQVETKQEL
;
A
#
# COMPACT_ATOMS: atom_id res chain seq x y z
N MET A 1 20.28 17.33 43.20
CA MET A 1 19.18 17.61 42.24
C MET A 1 19.77 18.30 41.01
N ARG A 2 19.24 17.93 39.83
CA ARG A 2 19.55 18.38 38.45
C ARG A 2 20.62 17.57 37.70
N VAL A 3 20.08 16.49 37.15
CA VAL A 3 20.37 15.74 35.91
C VAL A 3 21.38 16.33 34.93
N ALA A 4 22.26 15.44 34.47
CA ALA A 4 23.22 15.58 33.39
C ALA A 4 22.54 15.96 32.06
N SER A 5 22.95 17.07 31.45
CA SER A 5 22.81 17.27 29.99
C SER A 5 23.98 16.56 29.31
N SER A 6 23.83 15.25 29.17
CA SER A 6 24.62 14.47 28.24
C SER A 6 24.17 14.84 26.83
N TRP A 7 25.03 15.58 26.11
CA TRP A 7 25.00 15.61 24.66
C TRP A 7 25.30 14.18 24.18
N ILE A 8 24.25 13.41 23.88
CA ILE A 8 24.41 12.17 23.13
C ILE A 8 24.50 12.59 21.66
N PRO A 9 25.65 12.42 20.98
CA PRO A 9 25.70 12.50 19.54
C PRO A 9 24.95 11.27 19.02
N TYR A 10 23.73 11.43 18.51
CA TYR A 10 23.03 10.34 17.86
C TYR A 10 23.80 9.97 16.59
N PRO A 11 24.43 8.78 16.52
CA PRO A 11 25.01 8.31 15.29
C PRO A 11 23.86 7.80 14.43
N ASN A 12 23.59 8.52 13.35
CA ASN A 12 23.12 8.00 12.07
C ASN A 12 22.18 6.77 12.12
N VAL A 13 20.92 6.99 12.50
CA VAL A 13 19.83 6.08 12.15
C VAL A 13 19.10 6.69 10.95
N ASN A 14 19.52 6.28 9.75
CA ASN A 14 18.82 6.39 8.48
C ASN A 14 17.91 7.62 8.34
N ARG A 15 18.52 8.80 8.20
CA ARG A 15 17.89 9.96 7.56
C ARG A 15 17.99 9.83 6.03
N LEU A 16 17.76 8.63 5.52
CA LEU A 16 17.56 8.38 4.11
C LEU A 16 16.13 7.89 4.00
N ALA A 17 15.27 8.76 3.49
CA ALA A 17 14.09 8.33 2.79
C ALA A 17 14.54 7.58 1.53
N THR A 18 15.09 6.37 1.72
CA THR A 18 15.11 5.43 0.61
C THR A 18 13.65 5.11 0.32
N PRO A 19 13.23 5.16 -0.96
CA PRO A 19 11.88 4.77 -1.32
C PRO A 19 11.62 3.38 -0.73
N VAL A 20 10.43 3.21 -0.15
CA VAL A 20 9.89 1.88 0.13
C VAL A 20 9.59 1.28 -1.24
N GLY A 21 10.58 0.65 -1.84
CA GLY A 21 10.56 0.13 -3.18
C GLY A 21 11.55 -1.00 -3.26
N CYS A 22 11.07 -2.18 -3.65
CA CYS A 22 11.93 -3.31 -3.94
C CYS A 22 13.03 -2.81 -4.87
N GLU A 23 14.29 -3.12 -4.53
CA GLU A 23 15.46 -2.62 -5.25
C GLU A 23 15.25 -2.77 -6.76
N VAL A 24 15.12 -1.63 -7.42
CA VAL A 24 15.22 -1.55 -8.87
C VAL A 24 16.66 -1.86 -9.22
N ASP A 25 16.90 -3.03 -9.80
CA ASP A 25 18.16 -3.31 -10.50
C ASP A 25 18.39 -2.14 -11.48
N ASN A 26 19.48 -1.40 -11.25
CA ASN A 26 19.87 -0.19 -11.98
C ASN A 26 20.14 -0.50 -13.46
N THR A 27 19.09 -0.62 -14.26
CA THR A 27 19.17 -0.48 -15.72
C THR A 27 18.13 0.54 -16.17
N ASP A 28 18.63 1.65 -16.72
CA ASP A 28 17.91 2.83 -17.18
C ASP A 28 16.58 2.50 -17.88
N HIS A 29 15.46 3.05 -17.38
CA HIS A 29 14.24 3.23 -18.15
C HIS A 29 13.91 4.72 -18.26
N PRO A 30 14.16 5.36 -19.42
CA PRO A 30 13.79 6.74 -19.66
C PRO A 30 12.33 6.80 -20.09
N LEU A 31 11.38 6.66 -19.15
CA LEU A 31 9.96 6.92 -19.42
C LEU A 31 9.34 7.85 -18.38
N ASN A 32 10.01 8.97 -18.11
CA ASN A 32 9.33 10.19 -17.67
C ASN A 32 8.90 10.99 -18.91
N LYS A 33 7.94 10.45 -19.67
CA LYS A 33 7.21 11.27 -20.64
C LYS A 33 6.13 12.01 -19.86
N GLY A 34 6.40 13.30 -19.65
CA GLY A 34 5.53 14.23 -18.96
C GLY A 34 4.09 14.11 -19.45
N HIS A 35 3.24 13.57 -18.59
CA HIS A 35 1.82 13.80 -18.66
C HIS A 35 1.55 14.99 -17.74
N ASN A 36 0.92 16.01 -18.30
CA ASN A 36 0.48 17.24 -17.63
C ASN A 36 -0.67 16.91 -16.67
N ASP A 37 -0.35 16.16 -15.62
CA ASP A 37 -1.31 15.79 -14.59
C ASP A 37 -1.46 16.97 -13.64
N SER A 38 -2.28 17.94 -14.03
CA SER A 38 -2.64 19.13 -13.24
C SER A 38 -3.52 18.79 -12.02
N ASN A 39 -3.34 17.63 -11.40
CA ASN A 39 -3.95 17.29 -10.12
C ASN A 39 -2.92 17.55 -9.00
N PRO A 40 -2.96 18.71 -8.33
CA PRO A 40 -2.03 19.05 -7.25
C PRO A 40 -2.22 18.20 -5.98
N TYR A 41 -3.20 17.28 -5.94
CA TYR A 41 -3.51 16.42 -4.80
C TYR A 41 -3.19 14.94 -5.07
N ARG A 42 -2.05 14.66 -5.71
CA ARG A 42 -1.52 13.30 -5.71
C ARG A 42 -1.12 12.92 -4.29
N LEU A 43 -1.81 11.92 -3.73
CA LEU A 43 -1.63 11.46 -2.35
C LEU A 43 -0.18 11.08 -2.02
N PHE A 44 0.58 10.58 -3.00
CA PHE A 44 1.98 10.22 -2.81
C PHE A 44 2.92 11.43 -2.81
N ASP A 45 2.60 12.50 -3.54
CA ASP A 45 3.53 13.61 -3.77
C ASP A 45 3.63 14.54 -2.56
N LEU A 46 2.51 14.78 -1.87
CA LEU A 46 2.49 15.69 -0.72
C LEU A 46 3.36 15.17 0.44
N PRO A 47 3.18 13.93 0.96
CA PRO A 47 4.06 13.38 1.99
C PRO A 47 5.53 13.38 1.57
N ASN A 48 5.83 13.03 0.31
CA ASN A 48 7.19 13.01 -0.24
C ASN A 48 7.86 14.39 -0.22
N SER A 49 7.15 15.43 -0.67
CA SER A 49 7.68 16.80 -0.67
C SER A 49 7.88 17.37 0.73
N LEU A 50 7.09 16.90 1.71
CA LEU A 50 7.12 17.39 3.09
C LEU A 50 8.12 16.67 3.99
N GLN A 51 8.75 15.58 3.55
CA GLN A 51 9.72 14.81 4.38
C GLN A 51 10.88 15.62 4.98
N PRO A 52 11.41 16.68 4.34
CA PRO A 52 12.43 17.52 4.96
C PRO A 52 11.93 18.26 6.21
N HIS A 53 10.62 18.49 6.29
CA HIS A 53 9.96 19.29 7.34
C HIS A 53 9.19 18.43 8.35
N VAL A 54 8.65 17.30 7.90
CA VAL A 54 7.85 16.36 8.71
C VAL A 54 8.54 15.00 8.68
N GLN A 55 8.80 14.45 9.86
CA GLN A 55 9.45 13.14 9.97
C GLN A 55 8.52 12.04 9.47
N ILE A 56 8.95 11.34 8.41
CA ILE A 56 8.31 10.13 7.90
C ILE A 56 9.32 8.99 8.04
N PHE A 57 8.93 7.92 8.74
CA PHE A 57 9.77 6.74 8.93
C PHE A 57 9.49 5.74 7.81
N SER A 58 10.55 5.21 7.20
CA SER A 58 10.43 4.15 6.20
C SER A 58 10.07 2.83 6.88
N LEU A 59 9.09 2.12 6.30
CA LEU A 59 8.80 0.73 6.67
C LEU A 59 9.83 -0.20 6.01
N PRO A 60 10.14 -1.36 6.63
CA PRO A 60 10.91 -2.42 5.98
C PRO A 60 10.28 -2.88 4.65
N GLN A 61 11.12 -3.34 3.71
CA GLN A 61 10.68 -3.66 2.35
C GLN A 61 9.60 -4.74 2.27
N GLU A 62 9.59 -5.70 3.20
CA GLU A 62 8.63 -6.78 3.19
C GLU A 62 7.18 -6.31 3.45
N TRP A 63 6.98 -5.06 3.86
CA TRP A 63 5.64 -4.51 4.08
C TRP A 63 4.88 -4.19 2.80
N LEU A 64 5.54 -4.03 1.65
CA LEU A 64 4.89 -3.69 0.39
C LEU A 64 5.54 -4.40 -0.79
N TRP A 65 4.75 -5.20 -1.51
CA TRP A 65 5.17 -5.88 -2.73
C TRP A 65 4.26 -5.53 -3.90
N CYS A 66 4.82 -5.28 -5.08
CA CYS A 66 4.09 -5.24 -6.35
C CYS A 66 4.89 -5.91 -7.47
N GLU A 67 4.21 -6.70 -8.29
CA GLU A 67 4.81 -7.47 -9.40
C GLU A 67 5.62 -6.66 -10.39
N THR A 68 5.26 -5.39 -10.64
CA THR A 68 5.97 -4.56 -11.63
C THR A 68 7.35 -4.12 -11.15
N TRP A 69 7.52 -3.93 -9.84
CA TRP A 69 8.72 -3.32 -9.26
C TRP A 69 9.49 -4.26 -8.34
N CYS A 70 8.92 -5.42 -8.00
CA CYS A 70 9.49 -6.38 -7.07
C CYS A 70 9.70 -7.74 -7.74
N SER A 71 10.79 -8.42 -7.40
CA SER A 71 11.05 -9.77 -7.88
C SER A 71 10.04 -10.77 -7.29
N LEU A 72 9.78 -11.85 -8.01
CA LEU A 72 8.92 -12.94 -7.52
C LEU A 72 9.48 -13.62 -6.26
N GLU A 73 10.80 -13.59 -6.05
CA GLU A 73 11.45 -14.16 -4.86
C GLU A 73 11.02 -13.42 -3.57
N THR A 74 10.95 -12.09 -3.61
CA THR A 74 10.52 -11.25 -2.48
C THR A 74 9.04 -11.38 -2.15
N LYS A 75 8.23 -11.99 -3.04
CA LYS A 75 6.80 -12.21 -2.80
C LYS A 75 6.57 -13.15 -1.61
N ALA A 76 7.46 -14.11 -1.40
CA ALA A 76 7.32 -15.11 -0.33
C ALA A 76 7.44 -14.51 1.08
N THR A 77 8.17 -13.39 1.21
CA THR A 77 8.35 -12.68 2.50
C THR A 77 7.40 -11.49 2.64
N ALA A 78 6.64 -11.16 1.59
CA ALA A 78 5.76 -10.01 1.57
C ALA A 78 4.59 -10.15 2.57
N LYS A 79 4.35 -9.08 3.33
CA LYS A 79 3.22 -8.95 4.27
C LYS A 79 1.97 -8.40 3.60
N THR A 80 2.15 -7.56 2.57
CA THR A 80 1.05 -7.01 1.78
C THR A 80 1.43 -6.96 0.30
N ILE A 81 0.41 -7.08 -0.56
CA ILE A 81 0.55 -7.05 -2.02
C ILE A 81 -0.30 -5.90 -2.56
N ASP A 82 0.33 -4.95 -3.23
CA ASP A 82 -0.35 -3.93 -4.02
C ASP A 82 -0.49 -4.39 -5.47
N LEU A 83 -1.70 -4.29 -6.01
CA LEU A 83 -1.98 -4.51 -7.43
C LEU A 83 -1.70 -3.21 -8.20
N CYS A 84 -0.42 -2.84 -8.24
CA CYS A 84 0.03 -1.64 -8.92
C CYS A 84 -0.15 -1.76 -10.44
N ASN A 85 -0.31 -0.62 -11.11
CA ASN A 85 -0.50 -0.59 -12.55
C ASN A 85 0.82 -0.88 -13.26
N ASN A 86 0.80 -1.76 -14.26
CA ASN A 86 1.94 -2.01 -15.13
C ASN A 86 1.94 -0.98 -16.29
N PRO A 87 3.03 -0.22 -16.52
CA PRO A 87 3.10 0.74 -17.61
C PRO A 87 3.20 0.09 -19.00
N GLU A 88 3.71 -1.14 -19.08
CA GLU A 88 3.86 -1.91 -20.32
C GLU A 88 2.59 -2.67 -20.69
N THR A 89 1.86 -3.18 -19.69
CA THR A 89 0.66 -4.00 -19.92
C THR A 89 -0.57 -3.42 -19.23
N LYS A 90 -1.69 -3.39 -19.96
CA LYS A 90 -2.98 -2.91 -19.42
C LYS A 90 -3.83 -4.09 -18.92
N GLU A 91 -3.24 -4.98 -18.14
CA GLU A 91 -3.99 -6.07 -17.51
C GLU A 91 -5.02 -5.47 -16.51
N PRO A 92 -6.31 -5.85 -16.60
CA PRO A 92 -7.30 -5.42 -15.61
C PRO A 92 -6.98 -5.97 -14.21
N LYS A 93 -7.18 -5.16 -13.17
CA LYS A 93 -6.87 -5.53 -11.77
C LYS A 93 -7.53 -6.83 -11.30
N LEU A 94 -8.75 -7.13 -11.76
CA LEU A 94 -9.44 -8.38 -11.40
C LEU A 94 -8.74 -9.64 -11.95
N ILE A 95 -8.15 -9.55 -13.14
CA ILE A 95 -7.41 -10.67 -13.73
C ILE A 95 -6.07 -10.83 -12.99
N ALA A 96 -5.38 -9.72 -12.75
CA ALA A 96 -4.14 -9.71 -11.97
C ALA A 96 -4.35 -10.27 -10.55
N ALA A 97 -5.45 -9.90 -9.88
CA ALA A 97 -5.75 -10.39 -8.53
C ALA A 97 -5.85 -11.92 -8.47
N LYS A 98 -6.59 -12.54 -9.40
CA LYS A 98 -6.74 -14.00 -9.49
C LYS A 98 -5.43 -14.72 -9.80
N ARG A 99 -4.53 -14.09 -10.55
CA ARG A 99 -3.24 -14.65 -10.96
C ARG A 99 -2.17 -14.49 -9.88
N ILE A 100 -2.12 -13.31 -9.25
CA ILE A 100 -1.09 -12.93 -8.28
C ILE A 100 -1.42 -13.46 -6.89
N VAL A 101 -2.68 -13.40 -6.46
CA VAL A 101 -3.09 -13.74 -5.09
C VAL A 101 -3.89 -15.04 -5.12
N PRO A 102 -3.30 -16.21 -4.79
CA PRO A 102 -3.96 -17.51 -4.96
C PRO A 102 -5.21 -17.67 -4.09
N GLU A 103 -5.27 -17.01 -2.92
CA GLU A 103 -6.41 -17.02 -2.02
C GLU A 103 -7.56 -16.11 -2.46
N TRP A 104 -7.36 -15.25 -3.47
CA TRP A 104 -8.34 -14.23 -3.87
C TRP A 104 -9.69 -14.84 -4.24
N VAL A 105 -9.69 -15.93 -5.01
CA VAL A 105 -10.93 -16.57 -5.48
C VAL A 105 -11.72 -17.17 -4.32
N ALA A 106 -11.04 -17.73 -3.32
CA ALA A 106 -11.72 -18.28 -2.15
C ALA A 106 -12.39 -17.18 -1.32
N LEU A 107 -11.70 -16.05 -1.12
CA LEU A 107 -12.24 -14.89 -0.40
C LEU A 107 -13.41 -14.25 -1.16
N ASP A 108 -13.33 -14.15 -2.49
CA ASP A 108 -14.43 -13.63 -3.33
C ASP A 108 -15.69 -14.49 -3.21
N ILE A 109 -15.54 -15.82 -3.19
CA ILE A 109 -16.65 -16.77 -2.99
C ILE A 109 -17.25 -16.62 -1.59
N GLU A 110 -16.44 -16.49 -0.55
CA GLU A 110 -16.91 -16.29 0.82
C GLU A 110 -17.74 -15.01 0.95
N VAL A 111 -17.25 -13.90 0.39
CA VAL A 111 -17.97 -12.63 0.39
C VAL A 111 -19.28 -12.73 -0.39
N GLN A 112 -19.29 -13.42 -1.54
CA GLN A 112 -20.52 -13.62 -2.31
C GLN A 112 -21.56 -14.44 -1.54
N ALA A 113 -21.15 -15.51 -0.85
CA ALA A 113 -22.05 -16.31 -0.04
C ALA A 113 -22.69 -15.50 1.10
N LEU A 114 -21.89 -14.69 1.78
CA LEU A 114 -22.38 -13.77 2.82
C LEU A 114 -23.32 -12.69 2.25
N HIS A 115 -22.99 -12.15 1.08
CA HIS A 115 -23.83 -11.19 0.37
C HIS A 115 -25.22 -11.79 0.08
N ASP A 116 -25.26 -13.00 -0.48
CA ASP A 116 -26.50 -13.70 -0.81
C ASP A 116 -27.34 -14.01 0.46
N GLU A 117 -26.69 -14.40 1.56
CA GLU A 117 -27.37 -14.64 2.85
C GLU A 117 -28.05 -13.37 3.38
N VAL A 118 -27.33 -12.24 3.40
CA VAL A 118 -27.87 -10.95 3.88
C VAL A 118 -29.00 -10.45 2.99
N HIS A 119 -28.93 -10.69 1.68
CA HIS A 119 -29.99 -10.29 0.74
C HIS A 119 -31.20 -11.22 0.76
N ALA A 120 -31.03 -12.49 1.11
CA ALA A 120 -32.13 -13.45 1.27
C ALA A 120 -32.84 -13.33 2.63
N ALA A 121 -32.16 -12.80 3.65
CA ALA A 121 -32.75 -12.57 4.96
C ALA A 121 -33.86 -11.48 4.87
N PRO A 122 -35.07 -11.73 5.42
CA PRO A 122 -36.05 -10.66 5.59
C PRO A 122 -35.43 -9.55 6.44
N PRO A 123 -35.75 -8.27 6.17
CA PRO A 123 -35.14 -7.16 6.89
C PRO A 123 -35.33 -7.36 8.39
N ALA A 124 -34.22 -7.35 9.13
CA ALA A 124 -34.24 -7.41 10.58
C ALA A 124 -35.19 -6.33 11.10
N GLN A 125 -36.16 -6.72 11.92
CA GLN A 125 -37.08 -5.79 12.58
C GLN A 125 -36.23 -4.86 13.44
N VAL A 126 -36.04 -3.61 12.99
CA VAL A 126 -35.43 -2.57 13.81
C VAL A 126 -36.45 -2.25 14.90
N GLU A 127 -36.25 -2.78 16.10
CA GLU A 127 -37.01 -2.37 17.28
C GLU A 127 -36.73 -0.89 17.55
N THR A 128 -37.57 -0.02 16.99
CA THR A 128 -37.64 1.38 17.40
C THR A 128 -38.22 1.42 18.80
N LYS A 129 -37.35 1.40 19.82
CA LYS A 129 -37.71 1.90 21.15
C LYS A 129 -38.02 3.39 20.99
N GLN A 130 -39.31 3.71 20.88
CA GLN A 130 -39.79 5.07 21.09
C GLN A 130 -39.54 5.40 22.56
N GLU A 131 -38.53 6.22 22.82
CA GLU A 131 -38.35 6.86 24.13
C GLU A 131 -39.47 7.89 24.32
N LEU A 132 -40.21 7.70 25.41
CA LEU A 132 -41.23 8.60 25.96
C LEU A 132 -40.60 9.76 26.71
#